data_AF-A0A7D9HKI6-F1
#
_entry.id   AF-A0A7D9HKI6-F1
#
_cell.length_a   1.000
_cell.length_b   1.000
_cell.length_c   1.000
_cell.angle_alpha   90.00
_cell.angle_beta   90.00
_cell.angle_gamma   90.00
#
_symmetry.space_group_name_H-M   'P 1'
#
loop_
_entity.id
_entity.type
_entity.pdbx_description
1 polymer ?
#
loop_
_entity_poly.entity_id
_entity_poly.type
_entity_poly.pdbx_seq_one_letter_code
_entity_poly.pdbx_strand_id
1 'polypeptide(L)'
;MSSLNAQAIFSQTSKQRSIYLITYSQCGDSGLDRQEFAKLIVNAWNECCRSNIMQWVVSEEMHEDGGKHFHMAVKLDKKTRWLAVRNFIDSQHGIKVNFSDKHENNFTAYTYVVKEDADYVLSENHPDLANATAPQTTNATQKRKTKSKKQVASKKKRKRLAVYDVVRIIQPKGIKSRVELIALASKWQEQGKTDLAEFVCNRGPRVVNEALDASTLQHINGGIPQGTKLGPILFAVMVNELLSAWDPRAKFVDDLTALEIVPRNSPSLMNHIVADIHSLAEVNNMKLNPAKCKDMIVNFLHFNTSVFQPITVIGATRVESVSSFKLLGVYVTSELTWSVHCEYIIKKSNRRLYALRKLKRSEVAPTDILCVYCAIIRSVLEYSFVVFANLPQNLSDDLERVQKRALAIIYPNCSYDDSLKLAGIEPLVLRRDATCKRFVETILPGNPLYPIVHSRSAPVNHGYKLRSDNVARNIRMRTDRFQKFVTVKYAT
;
A
#
# COMPACT_ATOMS: atom_id res chain seq x y z
N MET A 1 15.41 -31.37 20.30
CA MET A 1 15.88 -30.02 19.90
C MET A 1 15.37 -29.80 18.50
N SER A 2 14.67 -28.76 18.10
CA SER A 2 14.34 -27.43 18.62
C SER A 2 13.43 -26.85 17.51
N SER A 3 12.16 -26.49 17.76
CA SER A 3 11.74 -25.12 18.13
C SER A 3 12.29 -24.08 17.12
N LEU A 4 11.57 -23.24 16.39
CA LEU A 4 10.46 -22.32 16.73
C LEU A 4 10.27 -21.43 15.46
N ASN A 5 9.04 -21.22 14.96
CA ASN A 5 8.22 -19.98 15.04
C ASN A 5 8.59 -18.74 14.20
N ALA A 6 7.56 -18.21 13.50
CA ALA A 6 7.18 -16.79 13.32
C ALA A 6 6.13 -16.73 12.16
N GLN A 7 4.83 -16.37 12.23
CA GLN A 7 4.10 -15.23 12.85
C GLN A 7 4.88 -13.91 12.76
N ALA A 8 4.45 -12.82 12.12
CA ALA A 8 3.17 -12.37 11.53
C ALA A 8 3.48 -11.12 10.64
N ILE A 9 2.61 -10.68 9.72
CA ILE A 9 1.81 -9.42 9.75
C ILE A 9 1.31 -9.15 8.30
N PHE A 10 0.14 -8.59 7.97
CA PHE A 10 -1.27 -8.66 8.41
C PHE A 10 -2.08 -7.76 7.45
N SER A 11 -3.17 -8.26 6.86
CA SER A 11 -4.36 -7.46 6.46
C SER A 11 -5.50 -8.44 6.13
N GLN A 12 -6.41 -8.61 7.09
CA GLN A 12 -7.80 -9.10 7.04
C GLN A 12 -8.28 -9.73 5.70
N THR A 13 -8.76 -10.98 5.60
CA THR A 13 -9.86 -11.59 6.37
C THR A 13 -9.79 -13.13 6.37
N SER A 14 -9.85 -13.74 7.55
CA SER A 14 -10.06 -15.18 7.72
C SER A 14 -11.54 -15.55 7.51
N LYS A 15 -11.83 -16.41 6.53
CA LYS A 15 -12.89 -17.46 6.53
C LYS A 15 -13.05 -18.07 5.11
N GLN A 16 -12.09 -18.88 4.65
CA GLN A 16 -12.35 -19.74 3.47
C GLN A 16 -13.11 -21.00 3.91
N ARG A 17 -14.32 -21.15 3.37
CA ARG A 17 -15.31 -22.18 3.69
C ARG A 17 -15.39 -23.23 2.57
N SER A 18 -15.90 -24.42 2.88
CA SER A 18 -16.13 -25.50 1.92
C SER A 18 -17.56 -25.52 1.38
N ILE A 19 -18.32 -24.44 1.62
CA ILE A 19 -19.72 -24.29 1.22
C ILE A 19 -19.89 -22.88 0.66
N TYR A 20 -20.50 -22.77 -0.51
CA TYR A 20 -20.76 -21.48 -1.16
C TYR A 20 -22.23 -21.39 -1.57
N LEU A 21 -22.78 -20.17 -1.47
CA LEU A 21 -24.04 -19.81 -2.11
C LEU A 21 -23.73 -19.06 -3.40
N ILE A 22 -24.42 -19.40 -4.47
CA ILE A 22 -24.26 -18.85 -5.80
C ILE A 22 -25.59 -18.25 -6.21
N THR A 23 -25.57 -17.05 -6.78
CA THR A 23 -26.77 -16.37 -7.27
C THR A 23 -26.57 -15.88 -8.68
N TYR A 24 -27.54 -16.13 -9.55
CA TYR A 24 -27.59 -15.60 -10.91
C TYR A 24 -28.92 -14.88 -11.14
N SER A 25 -28.86 -13.56 -11.39
CA SER A 25 -30.02 -12.68 -11.41
C SER A 25 -30.63 -12.44 -12.79
N GLN A 26 -30.08 -13.01 -13.86
CA GLN A 26 -30.53 -12.78 -15.24
C GLN A 26 -31.01 -14.08 -15.91
N CYS A 27 -31.53 -15.06 -15.15
CA CYS A 27 -31.82 -16.37 -15.74
C CYS A 27 -33.02 -16.40 -16.69
N GLY A 28 -33.92 -15.42 -16.61
CA GLY A 28 -35.03 -15.26 -17.55
C GLY A 28 -34.56 -15.05 -19.01
N ASP A 29 -33.41 -14.40 -19.21
CA ASP A 29 -32.88 -14.08 -20.54
C ASP A 29 -31.94 -15.16 -21.09
N SER A 30 -31.41 -16.03 -20.21
CA SER A 30 -30.44 -17.06 -20.61
C SER A 30 -31.07 -18.32 -21.22
N GLY A 31 -32.39 -18.49 -21.06
CA GLY A 31 -33.11 -19.70 -21.52
C GLY A 31 -32.71 -21.00 -20.80
N LEU A 32 -31.95 -20.89 -19.70
CA LEU A 32 -31.46 -22.02 -18.91
C LEU A 32 -32.52 -22.47 -17.92
N ASP A 33 -32.69 -23.77 -17.76
CA ASP A 33 -33.43 -24.34 -16.64
C ASP A 33 -32.53 -24.56 -15.39
N ARG A 34 -33.15 -24.92 -14.25
CA ARG A 34 -32.44 -25.19 -12.98
C ARG A 34 -31.37 -26.27 -13.12
N GLN A 35 -31.64 -27.31 -13.92
CA GLN A 35 -30.76 -28.47 -14.10
C GLN A 35 -29.57 -28.12 -15.00
N GLU A 36 -29.80 -27.33 -16.04
CA GLU A 36 -28.78 -26.81 -16.93
C GLU A 36 -27.86 -25.82 -16.21
N PHE A 37 -28.42 -24.94 -15.38
CA PHE A 37 -27.63 -24.05 -14.54
C PHE A 37 -26.75 -24.84 -13.55
N ALA A 38 -27.31 -25.87 -12.90
CA ALA A 38 -26.53 -26.72 -12.01
C ALA A 38 -25.37 -27.42 -12.73
N LYS A 39 -25.63 -28.01 -13.91
CA LYS A 39 -24.61 -28.65 -14.74
C LYS A 39 -23.52 -27.69 -15.17
N LEU A 40 -23.88 -26.46 -15.54
CA LEU A 40 -22.93 -25.41 -15.90
C LEU A 40 -21.98 -25.11 -14.74
N ILE A 41 -22.49 -24.92 -13.52
CA ILE A 41 -21.65 -24.67 -12.34
C ILE A 41 -20.74 -25.87 -12.05
N VAL A 42 -21.27 -27.09 -12.14
CA VAL A 42 -20.49 -28.32 -11.87
C VAL A 42 -19.37 -28.50 -12.89
N ASN A 43 -19.67 -28.31 -14.18
CA ASN A 43 -18.68 -28.43 -15.26
C ASN A 43 -17.59 -27.37 -15.10
N ALA A 44 -17.96 -26.11 -14.87
CA ALA A 44 -17.00 -25.04 -14.61
C ALA A 44 -16.12 -25.34 -13.38
N TRP A 45 -16.67 -26.00 -12.36
CA TRP A 45 -15.90 -26.41 -11.19
C TRP A 45 -14.89 -27.50 -11.51
N ASN A 46 -15.28 -28.52 -12.28
CA ASN A 46 -14.40 -29.62 -12.66
C ASN A 46 -13.25 -29.17 -13.57
N GLU A 47 -13.51 -28.21 -14.47
CA GLU A 47 -12.49 -27.62 -15.34
C GLU A 47 -11.48 -26.74 -14.58
N CYS A 48 -11.97 -25.97 -13.61
CA CYS A 48 -11.16 -24.95 -12.94
C CYS A 48 -10.49 -25.43 -11.65
N CYS A 49 -11.03 -26.46 -11.01
CA CYS A 49 -10.69 -26.82 -9.63
C CYS A 49 -10.40 -28.32 -9.47
N ARG A 50 -9.39 -28.65 -8.66
CA ARG A 50 -9.09 -30.04 -8.26
C ARG A 50 -10.00 -30.57 -7.14
N SER A 51 -10.98 -29.79 -6.69
CA SER A 51 -11.93 -30.16 -5.63
C SER A 51 -13.22 -30.63 -6.22
N ASN A 52 -13.81 -31.64 -5.59
CA ASN A 52 -15.06 -32.22 -6.03
C ASN A 52 -16.23 -31.53 -5.33
N ILE A 53 -17.27 -31.21 -6.10
CA ILE A 53 -18.57 -30.84 -5.53
C ILE A 53 -19.21 -32.12 -5.01
N MET A 54 -19.41 -32.18 -3.70
CA MET A 54 -20.01 -33.32 -3.02
C MET A 54 -21.54 -33.29 -3.11
N GLN A 55 -22.13 -32.10 -2.95
CA GLN A 55 -23.57 -31.89 -2.85
C GLN A 55 -23.93 -30.52 -3.42
N TRP A 56 -25.06 -30.43 -4.11
CA TRP A 56 -25.62 -29.15 -4.52
C TRP A 56 -27.15 -29.16 -4.56
N VAL A 57 -27.73 -27.96 -4.42
CA VAL A 57 -29.17 -27.68 -4.58
C VAL A 57 -29.34 -26.39 -5.35
N VAL A 58 -30.31 -26.32 -6.26
CA VAL A 58 -30.69 -25.13 -7.02
C VAL A 58 -32.18 -24.86 -6.89
N SER A 59 -32.56 -23.62 -6.64
CA SER A 59 -33.93 -23.12 -6.72
C SER A 59 -34.03 -21.92 -7.66
N GLU A 60 -35.27 -21.62 -8.07
CA GLU A 60 -35.65 -20.43 -8.82
C GLU A 60 -36.52 -19.53 -7.94
N GLU A 61 -36.11 -18.30 -7.72
CA GLU A 61 -36.86 -17.29 -6.94
C GLU A 61 -37.27 -16.13 -7.87
N MET A 62 -38.50 -15.61 -7.70
CA MET A 62 -38.98 -14.39 -8.34
C MET A 62 -38.64 -13.18 -7.47
N HIS A 63 -37.95 -12.18 -8.00
CA HIS A 63 -37.57 -10.99 -7.24
C HIS A 63 -38.65 -9.88 -7.30
N GLU A 64 -38.76 -9.07 -6.23
CA GLU A 64 -39.76 -8.00 -6.10
C GLU A 64 -39.67 -6.94 -7.23
N ASP A 65 -38.48 -6.73 -7.78
CA ASP A 65 -38.20 -5.78 -8.86
C ASP A 65 -38.52 -6.34 -10.28
N GLY A 66 -39.04 -7.57 -10.35
CA GLY A 66 -39.29 -8.30 -11.59
C GLY A 66 -38.05 -9.05 -12.10
N GLY A 67 -38.20 -10.35 -12.36
CA GLY A 67 -37.14 -11.20 -12.90
C GLY A 67 -36.97 -12.52 -12.14
N LYS A 68 -36.47 -13.54 -12.84
CA LYS A 68 -36.17 -14.86 -12.27
C LYS A 68 -34.70 -14.92 -11.85
N HIS A 69 -34.44 -15.41 -10.65
CA HIS A 69 -33.10 -15.60 -10.10
C HIS A 69 -32.86 -17.09 -9.79
N PHE A 70 -31.69 -17.61 -10.15
CA PHE A 70 -31.25 -18.91 -9.62
C PHE A 70 -30.43 -18.74 -8.35
N HIS A 71 -30.81 -19.49 -7.32
CA HIS A 71 -30.06 -19.63 -6.08
C HIS A 71 -29.52 -21.04 -5.99
N MET A 72 -28.21 -21.19 -5.77
CA MET A 72 -27.57 -22.50 -5.68
C MET A 72 -26.66 -22.58 -4.45
N ALA A 73 -26.73 -23.67 -3.69
CA ALA A 73 -25.74 -23.98 -2.67
C ALA A 73 -24.86 -25.14 -3.13
N VAL A 74 -23.54 -24.99 -2.99
CA VAL A 74 -22.57 -26.05 -3.29
C VAL A 74 -21.73 -26.37 -2.07
N LYS A 75 -21.47 -27.65 -1.84
CA LYS A 75 -20.56 -28.16 -0.82
C LYS A 75 -19.41 -28.93 -1.47
N LEU A 76 -18.20 -28.62 -1.03
CA LEU A 76 -16.97 -29.18 -1.58
C LEU A 76 -16.33 -30.20 -0.63
N ASP A 77 -15.55 -31.12 -1.19
CA ASP A 77 -14.73 -32.09 -0.47
C ASP A 77 -13.60 -31.42 0.33
N LYS A 78 -13.02 -30.35 -0.22
CA LYS A 78 -11.96 -29.55 0.38
C LYS A 78 -12.14 -28.07 0.10
N LYS A 79 -11.48 -27.23 0.91
CA LYS A 79 -11.54 -25.78 0.78
C LYS A 79 -10.90 -25.35 -0.55
N THR A 80 -11.65 -24.66 -1.39
CA THR A 80 -11.19 -24.22 -2.72
C THR A 80 -11.77 -22.85 -3.06
N ARG A 81 -11.01 -22.03 -3.78
CA ARG A 81 -11.40 -20.65 -4.16
C ARG A 81 -12.27 -20.68 -5.41
N TRP A 82 -13.41 -19.97 -5.40
CA TRP A 82 -14.36 -19.93 -6.50
C TRP A 82 -14.01 -18.94 -7.64
N LEU A 83 -12.99 -18.07 -7.46
CA LEU A 83 -12.71 -16.99 -8.41
C LEU A 83 -12.39 -17.50 -9.83
N ALA A 84 -11.66 -18.62 -9.94
CA ALA A 84 -11.37 -19.23 -11.24
C ALA A 84 -12.65 -19.73 -11.92
N VAL A 85 -13.56 -20.35 -11.16
CA VAL A 85 -14.85 -20.84 -11.64
C VAL A 85 -15.72 -19.69 -12.16
N ARG A 86 -15.80 -18.59 -11.40
CA ARG A 86 -16.56 -17.40 -11.83
C ARG A 86 -16.03 -16.82 -13.14
N ASN A 87 -14.72 -16.67 -13.25
CA ASN A 87 -14.09 -16.10 -14.45
C ASN A 87 -14.28 -17.02 -15.68
N PHE A 88 -14.23 -18.34 -15.47
CA PHE A 88 -14.49 -19.32 -16.53
C PHE A 88 -15.92 -19.20 -17.06
N ILE A 89 -16.91 -19.17 -16.17
CA ILE A 89 -18.33 -19.05 -16.56
C ILE A 89 -18.59 -17.76 -17.35
N ASP A 90 -18.06 -16.62 -16.90
CA ASP A 90 -18.19 -15.34 -17.59
C ASP A 90 -17.52 -15.41 -18.98
N SER A 91 -16.31 -15.97 -19.06
CA SER A 91 -15.56 -16.03 -20.33
C SER A 91 -16.14 -17.01 -21.36
N GLN A 92 -16.68 -18.15 -20.94
CA GLN A 92 -17.12 -19.23 -21.83
C GLN A 92 -18.61 -19.14 -22.16
N HIS A 93 -19.41 -18.61 -21.24
CA HIS A 93 -20.87 -18.60 -21.37
C HIS A 93 -21.49 -17.20 -21.28
N GLY A 94 -20.69 -16.15 -21.02
CA GLY A 94 -21.20 -14.78 -20.87
C GLY A 94 -22.08 -14.57 -19.63
N ILE A 95 -22.05 -15.51 -18.68
CA ILE A 95 -22.93 -15.52 -17.50
C ILE A 95 -22.19 -14.97 -16.29
N LYS A 96 -22.77 -13.95 -15.63
CA LYS A 96 -22.18 -13.33 -14.43
C LYS A 96 -22.87 -13.81 -13.16
N VAL A 97 -22.26 -14.81 -12.52
CA VAL A 97 -22.73 -15.35 -11.23
C VAL A 97 -22.03 -14.68 -10.03
N ASN A 98 -22.76 -14.55 -8.93
CA ASN A 98 -22.27 -14.03 -7.66
C ASN A 98 -22.07 -15.16 -6.65
N PHE A 99 -20.95 -15.13 -5.91
CA PHE A 99 -20.65 -16.09 -4.85
C PHE A 99 -20.70 -15.41 -3.47
N SER A 100 -21.32 -16.07 -2.48
CA SER A 100 -21.42 -15.62 -1.09
C SER A 100 -20.85 -16.66 -0.13
N ASP A 101 -20.01 -16.18 0.79
CA ASP A 101 -19.30 -16.99 1.78
C ASP A 101 -20.06 -17.06 3.13
N LYS A 102 -21.35 -16.70 3.19
CA LYS A 102 -22.05 -16.40 4.47
C LYS A 102 -22.55 -17.62 5.28
N HIS A 103 -22.61 -18.84 4.74
CA HIS A 103 -23.25 -19.97 5.45
C HIS A 103 -22.29 -20.83 6.28
N GLU A 104 -22.71 -21.23 7.50
CA GLU A 104 -21.85 -21.93 8.47
C GLU A 104 -21.84 -23.45 8.31
N ASN A 105 -22.90 -24.02 7.74
CA ASN A 105 -23.05 -25.47 7.53
C ASN A 105 -24.00 -25.75 6.35
N ASN A 106 -24.00 -27.00 5.86
CA ASN A 106 -24.74 -27.38 4.66
C ASN A 106 -26.25 -27.22 4.83
N PHE A 107 -26.77 -27.47 6.03
CA PHE A 107 -28.20 -27.35 6.33
C PHE A 107 -28.70 -25.90 6.21
N THR A 108 -27.93 -24.94 6.74
CA THR A 108 -28.29 -23.50 6.66
C THR A 108 -28.14 -22.94 5.25
N ALA A 109 -27.24 -23.50 4.44
CA ALA A 109 -27.16 -23.17 3.01
C ALA A 109 -28.34 -23.77 2.22
N TYR A 110 -28.67 -25.04 2.48
CA TYR A 110 -29.82 -25.73 1.90
C TYR A 110 -31.13 -25.00 2.20
N THR A 111 -31.42 -24.75 3.50
CA THR A 111 -32.65 -24.06 3.94
C THR A 111 -32.79 -22.68 3.32
N TYR A 112 -31.68 -21.97 3.11
CA TYR A 112 -31.70 -20.66 2.46
C TYR A 112 -32.11 -20.74 0.99
N VAL A 113 -31.65 -21.77 0.27
CA VAL A 113 -31.94 -21.94 -1.15
C VAL A 113 -33.39 -22.42 -1.35
N VAL A 114 -33.87 -23.34 -0.52
CA VAL A 114 -35.21 -23.96 -0.70
C VAL A 114 -36.34 -23.21 0.01
N LYS A 115 -36.13 -21.98 0.48
CA LYS A 115 -37.08 -21.25 1.34
C LYS A 115 -38.40 -20.89 0.65
N GLU A 116 -38.34 -20.61 -0.65
CA GLU A 116 -39.46 -20.03 -1.42
C GLU A 116 -39.87 -20.84 -2.65
N ASP A 117 -39.02 -21.77 -3.10
CA ASP A 117 -39.28 -22.63 -4.26
C ASP A 117 -39.57 -24.06 -3.80
N ALA A 118 -40.74 -24.60 -4.17
CA ALA A 118 -41.09 -25.99 -3.91
C ALA A 118 -40.53 -26.95 -4.99
N ASP A 119 -40.16 -26.43 -6.15
CA ASP A 119 -39.68 -27.19 -7.32
C ASP A 119 -38.15 -27.14 -7.46
N TYR A 120 -37.44 -27.08 -6.33
CA TYR A 120 -35.98 -27.07 -6.31
C TYR A 120 -35.38 -28.39 -6.84
N VAL A 121 -34.16 -28.31 -7.36
CA VAL A 121 -33.43 -29.45 -7.94
C VAL A 121 -32.21 -29.79 -7.11
N LEU A 122 -31.96 -31.09 -6.91
CA LEU A 122 -30.89 -31.62 -6.07
C LEU A 122 -29.89 -32.45 -6.88
N SER A 123 -28.63 -32.49 -6.42
CA SER A 123 -27.65 -33.47 -6.91
C SER A 123 -28.07 -34.90 -6.55
N GLU A 124 -27.74 -35.90 -7.38
CA GLU A 124 -28.09 -37.32 -7.17
C GLU A 124 -27.71 -37.88 -5.78
N ASN A 125 -26.61 -37.39 -5.19
CA ASN A 125 -26.12 -37.80 -3.88
C ASN A 125 -26.49 -36.82 -2.74
N HIS A 126 -27.51 -35.98 -2.93
CA HIS A 126 -27.94 -35.02 -1.91
C HIS A 126 -28.70 -35.73 -0.78
N PRO A 127 -28.31 -35.55 0.50
CA PRO A 127 -29.05 -36.13 1.62
C PRO A 127 -30.43 -35.48 1.74
N ASP A 128 -31.44 -36.24 2.18
CA ASP A 128 -32.75 -35.66 2.50
C ASP A 128 -32.60 -34.72 3.71
N LEU A 129 -32.65 -33.42 3.44
CA LEU A 129 -32.59 -32.36 4.43
C LEU A 129 -33.95 -31.68 4.64
N ALA A 130 -35.00 -32.06 3.89
CA ALA A 130 -36.34 -31.51 4.02
C ALA A 130 -36.99 -31.92 5.36
N ASN A 131 -36.71 -33.15 5.80
CA ASN A 131 -37.17 -33.70 7.08
C ASN A 131 -36.07 -33.73 8.16
N ALA A 132 -34.88 -33.23 7.87
CA ALA A 132 -33.79 -33.22 8.82
C ALA A 132 -34.02 -32.15 9.89
N THR A 133 -33.98 -32.53 11.18
CA THR A 133 -33.88 -31.53 12.25
C THR A 133 -32.63 -30.69 12.03
N ALA A 134 -32.77 -29.35 12.08
CA ALA A 134 -31.64 -28.44 11.98
C ALA A 134 -30.47 -28.99 12.82
N PRO A 135 -29.26 -29.15 12.24
CA PRO A 135 -28.15 -29.73 12.95
C PRO A 135 -28.00 -28.92 14.22
N GLN A 136 -28.11 -29.63 15.35
CA GLN A 136 -27.94 -29.05 16.68
C GLN A 136 -26.78 -28.07 16.59
N THR A 137 -27.11 -26.78 16.71
CA THR A 137 -26.24 -25.67 16.35
C THR A 137 -24.82 -25.90 16.85
N THR A 138 -23.83 -25.25 16.26
CA THR A 138 -22.45 -25.18 16.79
C THR A 138 -22.39 -24.96 18.31
N ASN A 139 -23.40 -24.32 18.90
CA ASN A 139 -23.64 -24.19 20.35
C ASN A 139 -23.94 -25.51 21.10
N ALA A 140 -24.66 -26.46 20.50
CA ALA A 140 -25.00 -27.76 21.07
C ALA A 140 -23.83 -28.76 21.01
N THR A 141 -23.02 -28.73 19.94
CA THR A 141 -21.76 -29.51 19.85
C THR A 141 -20.68 -28.93 20.78
N GLN A 142 -20.65 -27.61 20.98
CA GLN A 142 -19.90 -26.96 22.06
C GLN A 142 -20.45 -27.34 23.45
N LYS A 143 -21.79 -27.45 23.62
CA LYS A 143 -22.43 -27.93 24.86
C LYS A 143 -22.17 -29.42 25.16
N ARG A 144 -22.08 -30.29 24.15
CA ARG A 144 -21.74 -31.71 24.32
C ARG A 144 -20.24 -31.93 24.59
N LYS A 145 -19.34 -31.18 23.94
CA LYS A 145 -17.90 -31.13 24.33
C LYS A 145 -17.67 -30.56 25.74
N THR A 146 -18.57 -29.71 26.24
CA THR A 146 -18.52 -29.21 27.64
C THR A 146 -19.23 -30.13 28.62
N LYS A 147 -20.17 -30.98 28.19
CA LYS A 147 -20.78 -32.04 29.04
C LYS A 147 -19.90 -33.30 29.16
N SER A 148 -19.25 -33.80 28.12
CA SER A 148 -18.33 -34.97 28.30
C SER A 148 -17.01 -34.60 28.97
N LYS A 149 -16.57 -33.34 28.91
CA LYS A 149 -15.49 -32.81 29.76
C LYS A 149 -15.89 -32.57 31.22
N LYS A 150 -17.16 -32.77 31.60
CA LYS A 150 -17.62 -32.57 32.98
C LYS A 150 -17.62 -33.83 33.84
N GLN A 151 -17.19 -34.97 33.32
CA GLN A 151 -16.91 -36.17 34.14
C GLN A 151 -15.42 -36.52 34.26
N VAL A 152 -14.53 -35.61 33.84
CA VAL A 152 -13.16 -35.58 34.36
C VAL A 152 -12.91 -34.14 34.80
N ALA A 153 -12.75 -33.93 36.10
CA ALA A 153 -12.57 -32.62 36.69
C ALA A 153 -11.36 -31.86 36.07
N SER A 154 -11.57 -31.10 35.01
CA SER A 154 -10.53 -30.26 34.41
C SER A 154 -10.51 -28.91 35.12
N LYS A 155 -9.45 -28.63 35.88
CA LYS A 155 -9.15 -27.33 36.51
C LYS A 155 -9.42 -26.17 35.52
N LYS A 156 -10.28 -25.22 35.91
CA LYS A 156 -10.51 -23.95 35.18
C LYS A 156 -9.15 -23.31 34.87
N LYS A 157 -8.79 -23.14 33.59
CA LYS A 157 -7.60 -22.35 33.21
C LYS A 157 -7.83 -20.90 33.66
N ARG A 158 -6.99 -20.40 34.56
CA ARG A 158 -7.03 -19.00 35.04
C ARG A 158 -6.91 -18.05 33.84
N LYS A 159 -7.81 -17.06 33.75
CA LYS A 159 -7.77 -16.00 32.73
C LYS A 159 -6.56 -15.10 33.03
N ARG A 160 -5.66 -14.92 32.06
CA ARG A 160 -4.49 -14.04 32.21
C ARG A 160 -4.95 -12.58 32.25
N LEU A 161 -4.34 -11.77 33.11
CA LEU A 161 -4.64 -10.34 33.23
C LEU A 161 -4.25 -9.59 31.93
N ALA A 162 -5.14 -8.71 31.48
CA ALA A 162 -4.84 -7.70 30.47
C ALA A 162 -4.24 -6.44 31.13
N VAL A 163 -3.62 -5.57 30.32
CA VAL A 163 -3.09 -4.27 30.78
C VAL A 163 -4.15 -3.48 31.55
N TYR A 164 -5.36 -3.41 30.99
CA TYR A 164 -6.50 -2.74 31.62
C TYR A 164 -6.88 -3.32 32.98
N ASP A 165 -6.82 -4.65 33.15
CA ASP A 165 -7.13 -5.30 34.43
C ASP A 165 -6.10 -4.91 35.50
N VAL A 166 -4.82 -4.83 35.11
CA VAL A 166 -3.73 -4.41 36.00
C VAL A 166 -3.87 -2.94 36.38
N VAL A 167 -4.18 -2.06 35.43
CA VAL A 167 -4.45 -0.62 35.68
C VAL A 167 -5.50 -0.45 36.77
N ARG A 168 -6.62 -1.17 36.70
CA ARG A 168 -7.69 -1.12 37.71
C ARG A 168 -7.27 -1.65 39.09
N ILE A 169 -6.25 -2.53 39.17
CA ILE A 169 -5.71 -3.05 40.42
C ILE A 169 -4.75 -2.05 41.07
N ILE A 170 -3.90 -1.40 40.26
CA ILE A 170 -2.81 -0.55 40.75
C ILE A 170 -3.24 0.88 41.05
N GLN A 171 -4.20 1.43 40.27
CA GLN A 171 -4.71 2.79 40.42
C GLN A 171 -5.26 3.09 41.83
N PRO A 172 -6.17 2.29 42.41
CA PRO A 172 -6.67 2.53 43.77
C PRO A 172 -5.62 2.27 44.87
N LYS A 173 -4.53 1.56 44.55
CA LYS A 173 -3.45 1.24 45.48
C LYS A 173 -2.28 2.23 45.41
N GLY A 174 -2.36 3.22 44.53
CA GLY A 174 -1.32 4.23 44.35
C GLY A 174 0.03 3.67 43.91
N ILE A 175 0.06 2.50 43.26
CA ILE A 175 1.30 1.85 42.82
C ILE A 175 1.81 2.57 41.57
N LYS A 176 3.01 3.14 41.66
CA LYS A 176 3.63 3.95 40.60
C LYS A 176 4.94 3.38 40.10
N SER A 177 5.54 2.45 40.84
CA SER A 177 6.81 1.85 40.47
C SER A 177 6.69 0.35 40.17
N ARG A 178 7.58 -0.15 39.31
CA ARG A 178 7.67 -1.58 39.01
C ARG A 178 8.02 -2.39 40.26
N VAL A 179 8.81 -1.83 41.18
CA VAL A 179 9.19 -2.46 42.44
C VAL A 179 7.96 -2.67 43.33
N GLU A 180 7.11 -1.66 43.47
CA GLU A 180 5.84 -1.76 44.20
C GLU A 180 4.90 -2.79 43.57
N LEU A 181 4.82 -2.84 42.24
CA LEU A 181 4.00 -3.83 41.53
C LEU A 181 4.51 -5.26 41.73
N ILE A 182 5.83 -5.46 41.75
CA ILE A 182 6.45 -6.76 42.08
C ILE A 182 6.16 -7.13 43.54
N ALA A 183 6.31 -6.20 44.48
CA ALA A 183 6.01 -6.44 45.89
C ALA A 183 4.54 -6.83 46.09
N LEU A 184 3.60 -6.19 45.37
CA LEU A 184 2.19 -6.57 45.39
C LEU A 184 1.97 -7.98 44.80
N ALA A 185 2.66 -8.32 43.71
CA ALA A 185 2.58 -9.63 43.09
C ALA A 185 3.10 -10.73 44.03
N SER A 186 4.19 -10.49 44.76
CA SER A 186 4.72 -11.43 45.77
C SER A 186 3.73 -11.64 46.92
N LYS A 187 3.13 -10.58 47.46
CA LYS A 187 2.07 -10.69 48.49
C LYS A 187 0.85 -11.48 48.00
N TRP A 188 0.47 -11.31 46.73
CA TRP A 188 -0.62 -12.09 46.14
C TRP A 188 -0.25 -13.57 45.99
N GLN A 189 1.00 -13.85 45.65
CA GLN A 189 1.50 -15.21 45.54
C GLN A 189 1.49 -15.95 46.89
N GLU A 190 1.87 -15.28 47.98
CA GLU A 190 1.74 -15.80 49.35
C GLU A 190 0.28 -16.15 49.70
N GLN A 191 -0.68 -15.43 49.12
CA GLN A 191 -2.12 -15.69 49.26
C GLN A 191 -2.68 -16.65 48.19
N GLY A 192 -1.82 -17.31 47.41
CA GLY A 192 -2.21 -18.28 46.37
C GLY A 192 -2.74 -17.68 45.05
N LYS A 193 -2.61 -16.36 44.85
CA LYS A 193 -2.97 -15.64 43.61
C LYS A 193 -1.72 -15.36 42.77
N THR A 194 -1.58 -16.05 41.64
CA THR A 194 -0.38 -16.01 40.78
C THR A 194 -0.53 -15.14 39.53
N ASP A 195 -1.73 -14.64 39.27
CA ASP A 195 -2.11 -13.93 38.05
C ASP A 195 -1.35 -12.62 37.83
N LEU A 196 -1.11 -11.85 38.90
CA LEU A 196 -0.33 -10.62 38.84
C LEU A 196 1.17 -10.89 38.66
N ALA A 197 1.71 -11.92 39.32
CA ALA A 197 3.10 -12.35 39.14
C ALA A 197 3.33 -12.88 37.71
N GLU A 198 2.40 -13.68 37.18
CA GLU A 198 2.43 -14.14 35.79
C GLU A 198 2.37 -12.97 34.80
N PHE A 199 1.62 -11.91 35.09
CA PHE A 199 1.61 -10.71 34.24
C PHE A 199 2.97 -10.01 34.23
N VAL A 200 3.55 -9.76 35.42
CA VAL A 200 4.82 -9.01 35.55
C VAL A 200 6.02 -9.77 34.98
N CYS A 201 6.06 -11.09 35.16
CA CYS A 201 7.19 -11.91 34.72
C CYS A 201 7.08 -12.33 33.24
N ASN A 202 5.86 -12.55 32.70
CA ASN A 202 5.69 -13.06 31.34
C ASN A 202 5.37 -11.99 30.29
N ARG A 203 4.85 -10.82 30.69
CA ARG A 203 4.70 -9.67 29.78
C ARG A 203 6.01 -8.87 29.86
N GLY A 204 6.69 -8.71 28.73
CA GLY A 204 7.97 -7.99 28.68
C GLY A 204 7.88 -6.56 29.26
N PRO A 205 9.02 -5.92 29.60
CA PRO A 205 9.09 -4.65 30.32
C PRO A 205 8.19 -3.53 29.78
N ARG A 206 8.04 -3.45 28.45
CA ARG A 206 7.21 -2.45 27.77
C ARG A 206 5.75 -2.49 28.19
N VAL A 207 5.16 -3.68 28.29
CA VAL A 207 3.73 -3.86 28.60
C VAL A 207 3.44 -3.60 30.08
N VAL A 208 4.40 -3.93 30.95
CA VAL A 208 4.31 -3.62 32.39
C VAL A 208 4.40 -2.11 32.62
N ASN A 209 5.33 -1.44 31.93
CA ASN A 209 5.45 0.02 32.00
C ASN A 209 4.21 0.71 31.44
N GLU A 210 3.65 0.23 30.32
CA GLU A 210 2.40 0.75 29.76
C GLU A 210 1.24 0.69 30.77
N ALA A 211 1.13 -0.38 31.57
CA ALA A 211 0.13 -0.46 32.63
C ALA A 211 0.37 0.56 33.75
N LEU A 212 1.62 0.74 34.17
CA LEU A 212 2.00 1.73 35.19
C LEU A 212 1.72 3.15 34.69
N ASP A 213 2.12 3.47 33.46
CA ASP A 213 1.93 4.77 32.82
C ASP A 213 0.44 5.10 32.69
N ALA A 214 -0.37 4.14 32.20
CA ALA A 214 -1.81 4.30 32.00
C ALA A 214 -2.63 4.40 33.31
N SER A 215 -2.06 4.01 34.46
CA SER A 215 -2.70 4.17 35.77
C SER A 215 -2.62 5.61 36.29
N THR A 216 -1.68 6.39 35.75
CA THR A 216 -1.60 7.82 35.97
C THR A 216 -2.67 8.46 35.09
N LEU A 217 -3.65 9.16 35.68
CA LEU A 217 -4.58 10.01 34.93
C LEU A 217 -3.76 11.03 34.14
N GLN A 218 -3.43 10.72 32.90
CA GLN A 218 -2.85 11.67 31.98
C GLN A 218 -4.00 12.53 31.47
N HIS A 219 -3.98 13.80 31.85
CA HIS A 219 -4.74 14.80 31.11
C HIS A 219 -4.34 14.67 29.63
N ILE A 220 -5.33 14.53 28.75
CA ILE A 220 -5.09 14.57 27.31
C ILE A 220 -4.70 16.02 27.01
N ASN A 221 -3.40 16.31 27.09
CA ASN A 221 -2.86 17.55 26.56
C ASN A 221 -3.08 17.50 25.06
N GLY A 222 -3.73 18.56 24.53
CA GLY A 222 -4.32 18.60 23.18
C GLY A 222 -3.54 17.86 22.10
N GLY A 223 -4.27 17.10 21.29
CA GLY A 223 -3.71 16.31 20.21
C GLY A 223 -4.76 15.38 19.62
N ILE A 224 -4.61 15.10 18.34
CA ILE A 224 -5.46 14.13 17.63
C ILE A 224 -4.84 12.74 17.82
N PRO A 225 -5.56 11.74 18.37
CA PRO A 225 -5.01 10.41 18.55
C PRO A 225 -4.61 9.76 17.23
N GLN A 226 -3.38 9.26 17.15
CA GLN A 226 -2.87 8.56 15.97
C GLN A 226 -3.67 7.29 15.70
N GLY A 227 -3.99 7.04 14.43
CA GLY A 227 -4.81 5.88 14.01
C GLY A 227 -6.31 6.14 14.02
N THR A 228 -6.77 7.34 14.39
CA THR A 228 -8.17 7.74 14.20
C THR A 228 -8.46 8.04 12.73
N LYS A 229 -9.69 7.71 12.29
CA LYS A 229 -10.14 7.99 10.91
C LYS A 229 -10.26 9.48 10.61
N LEU A 230 -10.74 10.25 11.60
CA LEU A 230 -10.91 11.70 11.45
C LEU A 230 -9.62 12.49 11.64
N GLY A 231 -8.59 11.87 12.23
CA GLY A 231 -7.41 12.59 12.63
C GLY A 231 -6.68 13.33 11.50
N PRO A 232 -6.43 12.68 10.34
CA PRO A 232 -5.81 13.35 9.20
C PRO A 232 -6.64 14.55 8.67
N ILE A 233 -7.97 14.44 8.69
CA ILE A 233 -8.87 15.49 8.19
C ILE A 233 -8.84 16.70 9.13
N LEU A 234 -8.98 16.46 10.44
CA LEU A 234 -8.93 17.51 11.45
C LEU A 234 -7.57 18.21 11.45
N PHE A 235 -6.48 17.46 11.29
CA PHE A 235 -5.15 18.04 11.15
C PHE A 235 -5.04 18.91 9.90
N ALA A 236 -5.53 18.44 8.75
CA ALA A 236 -5.51 19.20 7.50
C ALA A 236 -6.29 20.53 7.61
N VAL A 237 -7.45 20.53 8.27
CA VAL A 237 -8.23 21.75 8.53
C VAL A 237 -7.44 22.71 9.42
N MET A 238 -6.85 22.22 10.49
CA MET A 238 -6.07 23.02 11.44
C MET A 238 -4.88 23.73 10.78
N VAL A 239 -4.19 23.08 9.84
CA VAL A 239 -3.02 23.67 9.15
C VAL A 239 -3.36 24.34 7.82
N ASN A 240 -4.64 24.41 7.43
CA ASN A 240 -5.04 24.86 6.10
C ASN A 240 -4.65 26.33 5.84
N GLU A 241 -4.77 27.18 6.85
CA GLU A 241 -4.43 28.62 6.76
C GLU A 241 -2.93 28.90 6.74
N LEU A 242 -2.09 27.91 7.06
CA LEU A 242 -0.63 28.08 7.11
C LEU A 242 -0.08 28.58 5.76
N LEU A 243 0.58 29.75 5.78
CA LEU A 243 1.08 30.42 4.58
C LEU A 243 -0.01 30.78 3.54
N SER A 244 -1.28 30.93 3.91
CA SER A 244 -2.36 31.27 2.96
C SER A 244 -2.05 32.50 2.09
N ALA A 245 -1.37 33.49 2.69
CA ALA A 245 -0.95 34.74 2.06
C ALA A 245 0.30 34.64 1.15
N TRP A 246 1.00 33.51 1.16
CA TRP A 246 2.27 33.34 0.44
C TRP A 246 2.15 32.25 -0.64
N ASP A 247 2.47 32.59 -1.88
CA ASP A 247 2.50 31.68 -3.04
C ASP A 247 3.84 31.87 -3.76
N PRO A 248 4.53 30.80 -4.23
CA PRO A 248 4.17 29.38 -4.22
C PRO A 248 4.46 28.62 -2.91
N ARG A 249 3.53 27.73 -2.53
CA ARG A 249 3.68 26.79 -1.40
C ARG A 249 3.12 25.40 -1.69
N ALA A 250 3.68 24.38 -1.03
CA ALA A 250 3.17 23.02 -1.07
C ALA A 250 3.03 22.44 0.35
N LYS A 251 1.96 21.69 0.58
CA LYS A 251 1.66 21.02 1.86
C LYS A 251 1.39 19.55 1.64
N PHE A 252 1.96 18.71 2.49
CA PHE A 252 1.62 17.30 2.58
C PHE A 252 1.62 16.88 4.05
N VAL A 253 0.43 16.80 4.64
CA VAL A 253 0.27 16.59 6.08
C VAL A 253 1.08 17.65 6.85
N ASP A 254 2.10 17.25 7.62
CA ASP A 254 2.96 18.13 8.42
C ASP A 254 4.15 18.70 7.65
N ASP A 255 4.46 18.15 6.47
CA ASP A 255 5.50 18.67 5.59
C ASP A 255 4.98 19.90 4.85
N LEU A 256 5.53 21.07 5.18
CA LEU A 256 5.30 22.34 4.51
C LEU A 256 6.57 22.76 3.75
N THR A 257 6.41 23.09 2.47
CA THR A 257 7.47 23.67 1.65
C THR A 257 7.01 25.04 1.15
N ALA A 258 7.75 26.08 1.51
CA ALA A 258 7.62 27.41 0.93
C ALA A 258 8.68 27.58 -0.16
N LEU A 259 8.32 28.22 -1.27
CA LEU A 259 9.25 28.54 -2.34
C LEU A 259 9.19 30.03 -2.67
N GLU A 260 10.35 30.66 -2.76
CA GLU A 260 10.48 32.05 -3.15
C GLU A 260 11.29 32.11 -4.45
N ILE A 261 10.81 32.88 -5.43
CA ILE A 261 11.58 33.23 -6.62
C ILE A 261 12.20 34.60 -6.35
N VAL A 262 13.51 34.64 -6.10
CA VAL A 262 14.22 35.90 -5.85
C VAL A 262 14.79 36.44 -7.17
N PRO A 263 14.35 37.63 -7.64
CA PRO A 263 14.96 38.27 -8.80
C PRO A 263 16.43 38.59 -8.54
N ARG A 264 17.22 38.64 -9.61
CA ARG A 264 18.65 38.95 -9.52
C ARG A 264 18.86 40.29 -8.79
N ASN A 265 19.79 40.31 -7.83
CA ASN A 265 20.12 41.49 -7.01
C ASN A 265 18.95 42.03 -6.15
N SER A 266 17.94 41.21 -5.86
CA SER A 266 16.86 41.57 -4.93
C SER A 266 17.06 40.88 -3.58
N PRO A 267 16.60 41.48 -2.47
CA PRO A 267 16.59 40.82 -1.17
C PRO A 267 15.57 39.66 -1.15
N SER A 268 15.84 38.67 -0.32
CA SER A 268 14.88 37.58 -0.04
C SER A 268 13.90 37.99 1.07
N LEU A 269 12.64 37.63 0.88
CA LEU A 269 11.55 37.77 1.83
C LEU A 269 11.39 36.54 2.74
N MET A 270 12.20 35.51 2.57
CA MET A 270 12.06 34.23 3.27
C MET A 270 12.06 34.37 4.81
N ASN A 271 12.81 35.32 5.37
CA ASN A 271 12.77 35.57 6.82
C ASN A 271 11.41 36.10 7.29
N HIS A 272 10.69 36.88 6.46
CA HIS A 272 9.32 37.31 6.75
C HIS A 272 8.34 36.12 6.65
N ILE A 273 8.49 35.29 5.62
CA ILE A 273 7.69 34.06 5.45
C ILE A 273 7.85 33.16 6.68
N VAL A 274 9.08 32.95 7.17
CA VAL A 274 9.37 32.11 8.34
C VAL A 274 8.82 32.73 9.62
N ALA A 275 8.84 34.06 9.77
CA ALA A 275 8.23 34.75 10.90
C ALA A 275 6.70 34.54 10.92
N ASP A 276 6.03 34.59 9.77
CA ASP A 276 4.59 34.34 9.67
C ASP A 276 4.23 32.88 9.98
N ILE A 277 5.03 31.92 9.51
CA ILE A 277 4.86 30.48 9.87
C ILE A 277 4.94 30.32 11.38
N HIS A 278 5.91 30.98 12.01
CA HIS A 278 6.10 30.91 13.45
C HIS A 278 4.91 31.51 14.20
N SER A 279 4.49 32.73 13.83
CA SER A 279 3.34 33.39 14.46
C SER A 279 2.09 32.53 14.39
N LEU A 280 1.81 31.94 13.22
CA LEU A 280 0.65 31.06 13.07
C LEU A 280 0.79 29.75 13.87
N ALA A 281 2.01 29.22 13.98
CA ALA A 281 2.26 28.05 14.82
C ALA A 281 1.98 28.37 16.30
N GLU A 282 2.42 29.52 16.81
CA GLU A 282 2.14 29.96 18.19
C GLU A 282 0.64 30.16 18.44
N VAL A 283 -0.06 30.86 17.55
CA VAL A 283 -1.52 31.07 17.65
C VAL A 283 -2.27 29.74 17.72
N ASN A 284 -1.80 28.72 17.00
CA ASN A 284 -2.39 27.39 16.98
C ASN A 284 -1.80 26.42 18.02
N ASN A 285 -0.98 26.90 18.96
CA ASN A 285 -0.30 26.07 19.97
C ASN A 285 0.50 24.90 19.36
N MET A 286 1.06 25.11 18.17
CA MET A 286 1.93 24.17 17.47
C MET A 286 3.40 24.53 17.69
N LYS A 287 4.25 23.51 17.70
CA LYS A 287 5.70 23.69 17.85
C LYS A 287 6.42 23.26 16.58
N LEU A 288 7.14 24.20 15.96
CA LEU A 288 8.04 23.90 14.85
C LEU A 288 9.20 23.02 15.32
N ASN A 289 9.76 22.22 14.42
CA ASN A 289 10.94 21.39 14.67
C ASN A 289 12.14 21.91 13.87
N PRO A 290 12.96 22.82 14.44
CA PRO A 290 14.08 23.44 13.73
C PRO A 290 15.07 22.43 13.16
N ALA A 291 15.26 21.28 13.81
CA ALA A 291 16.17 20.24 13.34
C ALA A 291 15.69 19.57 12.03
N LYS A 292 14.37 19.58 11.78
CA LYS A 292 13.76 19.09 10.54
C LYS A 292 13.60 20.18 9.47
N CYS A 293 13.53 21.44 9.87
CA CYS A 293 13.50 22.57 8.94
C CYS A 293 14.84 22.67 8.20
N LYS A 294 14.79 22.78 6.87
CA LYS A 294 15.97 22.94 6.02
C LYS A 294 15.74 24.09 5.06
N ASP A 295 16.82 24.81 4.80
CA ASP A 295 16.91 25.83 3.78
C ASP A 295 17.69 25.27 2.59
N MET A 296 17.28 25.57 1.36
CA MET A 296 17.98 25.14 0.17
C MET A 296 17.86 26.21 -0.90
N ILE A 297 19.02 26.71 -1.32
CA ILE A 297 19.12 27.74 -2.35
C ILE A 297 19.44 27.04 -3.68
N VAL A 298 18.58 27.25 -4.67
CA VAL A 298 18.77 26.80 -6.05
C VAL A 298 19.18 28.01 -6.89
N ASN A 299 20.41 28.03 -7.39
CA ASN A 299 20.94 29.15 -8.17
C ASN A 299 21.80 28.66 -9.35
N PHE A 300 21.45 29.11 -10.55
CA PHE A 300 22.16 28.80 -11.79
C PHE A 300 22.87 30.01 -12.42
N LEU A 301 22.99 31.12 -11.67
CA LEU A 301 23.73 32.30 -12.11
C LEU A 301 25.23 32.02 -12.12
N HIS A 302 25.87 32.23 -13.28
CA HIS A 302 27.33 32.11 -13.44
C HIS A 302 28.09 33.14 -12.58
N PHE A 303 27.50 34.32 -12.37
CA PHE A 303 28.03 35.37 -11.52
C PHE A 303 27.00 35.74 -10.46
N ASN A 304 27.20 35.23 -9.25
CA ASN A 304 26.34 35.50 -8.11
C ASN A 304 26.99 36.51 -7.15
N THR A 305 26.45 37.72 -7.12
CA THR A 305 26.79 38.77 -6.15
C THR A 305 25.81 38.85 -4.99
N SER A 306 24.78 37.99 -4.97
CA SER A 306 23.71 38.01 -3.96
C SER A 306 24.14 37.22 -2.73
N VAL A 307 24.17 37.89 -1.58
CA VAL A 307 24.38 37.29 -0.26
C VAL A 307 23.04 37.23 0.44
N PHE A 308 22.55 36.02 0.68
CA PHE A 308 21.32 35.82 1.44
C PHE A 308 21.62 35.75 2.93
N GLN A 309 20.79 36.41 3.73
CA GLN A 309 20.89 36.33 5.17
C GLN A 309 20.48 34.92 5.64
N PRO A 310 21.16 34.32 6.63
CA PRO A 310 20.76 33.04 7.17
C PRO A 310 19.31 33.08 7.66
N ILE A 311 18.56 32.03 7.36
CA ILE A 311 17.19 31.89 7.85
C ILE A 311 17.22 31.51 9.33
N THR A 312 16.41 32.19 10.15
CA THR A 312 16.31 31.91 11.59
C THR A 312 14.88 31.62 12.00
N VAL A 313 14.69 30.62 12.85
CA VAL A 313 13.44 30.42 13.58
C VAL A 313 13.55 31.18 14.91
N ILE A 314 12.43 31.74 15.40
CA ILE A 314 12.40 32.50 16.67
C ILE A 314 13.03 31.66 17.81
N GLY A 315 13.94 32.28 18.56
CA GLY A 315 14.90 31.61 19.46
C GLY A 315 16.34 31.56 18.92
N ALA A 316 16.65 32.34 17.87
CA ALA A 316 17.99 32.46 17.24
C ALA A 316 18.57 31.16 16.68
N THR A 317 17.76 30.11 16.53
CA THR A 317 18.22 28.85 15.93
C THR A 317 18.24 29.01 14.42
N ARG A 318 19.45 28.97 13.85
CA ARG A 318 19.65 29.01 12.40
C ARG A 318 19.09 27.73 11.77
N VAL A 319 18.31 27.90 10.71
CA VAL A 319 17.90 26.79 9.85
C VAL A 319 19.14 26.32 9.10
N GLU A 320 19.34 25.01 9.04
CA GLU A 320 20.46 24.43 8.31
C GLU A 320 20.23 24.58 6.80
N SER A 321 21.13 25.31 6.13
CA SER A 321 21.19 25.36 4.67
C SER A 321 21.86 24.09 4.14
N VAL A 322 21.19 23.40 3.21
CA VAL A 322 21.62 22.12 2.65
C VAL A 322 21.68 22.17 1.13
N SER A 323 22.58 21.40 0.54
CA SER A 323 22.65 21.18 -0.92
C SER A 323 21.78 20.01 -1.39
N SER A 324 21.30 19.16 -0.48
CA SER A 324 20.35 18.11 -0.80
C SER A 324 19.41 17.83 0.36
N PHE A 325 18.13 17.63 0.03
CA PHE A 325 17.09 17.32 1.01
C PHE A 325 16.16 16.23 0.49
N LYS A 326 15.68 15.37 1.39
CA LYS A 326 14.73 14.31 1.06
C LYS A 326 13.31 14.76 1.34
N LEU A 327 12.63 15.23 0.30
CA LEU A 327 11.23 15.67 0.35
C LEU A 327 10.31 14.54 -0.13
N LEU A 328 9.36 14.10 0.70
CA LEU A 328 8.35 13.08 0.37
C LEU A 328 8.92 11.80 -0.28
N GLY A 329 10.12 11.39 0.14
CA GLY A 329 10.77 10.18 -0.38
C GLY A 329 11.75 10.41 -1.53
N VAL A 330 11.78 11.60 -2.14
CA VAL A 330 12.65 11.97 -3.27
C VAL A 330 13.75 12.90 -2.78
N TYR A 331 14.98 12.71 -3.25
CA TYR A 331 16.06 13.64 -2.97
C TYR A 331 16.06 14.74 -4.03
N VAL A 332 16.00 15.99 -3.59
CA VAL A 332 16.17 17.19 -4.42
C VAL A 332 17.52 17.80 -4.07
N THR A 333 18.25 18.32 -5.06
CA THR A 333 19.54 19.00 -4.84
C THR A 333 19.48 20.46 -5.28
N SER A 334 20.38 21.30 -4.77
CA SER A 334 20.53 22.70 -5.17
C SER A 334 20.83 22.88 -6.66
N GLU A 335 21.40 21.86 -7.30
CA GLU A 335 21.71 21.81 -8.73
C GLU A 335 20.57 21.19 -9.55
N LEU A 336 19.49 20.75 -8.90
CA LEU A 336 18.37 20.02 -9.50
C LEU A 336 18.80 18.80 -10.31
N THR A 337 19.85 18.10 -9.85
CA THR A 337 20.30 16.84 -10.46
C THR A 337 19.75 15.63 -9.70
N TRP A 338 19.59 14.52 -10.41
CA TRP A 338 18.97 13.31 -9.85
C TRP A 338 19.98 12.23 -9.42
N SER A 339 21.28 12.52 -9.47
CA SER A 339 22.35 11.58 -9.12
C SER A 339 22.20 11.05 -7.70
N VAL A 340 22.02 11.95 -6.72
CA VAL A 340 21.81 11.61 -5.30
C VAL A 340 20.58 10.73 -5.10
N HIS A 341 19.47 11.05 -5.79
CA HIS A 341 18.25 10.26 -5.70
C HIS A 341 18.42 8.87 -6.31
N CYS A 342 19.00 8.80 -7.51
CA CYS A 342 19.29 7.55 -8.21
C CYS A 342 20.20 6.65 -7.37
N GLU A 343 21.30 7.17 -6.82
CA GLU A 343 22.20 6.40 -5.95
C GLU A 343 21.45 5.84 -4.74
N TYR A 344 20.62 6.66 -4.09
CA TYR A 344 19.80 6.25 -2.94
C TYR A 344 18.87 5.08 -3.29
N ILE A 345 18.08 5.19 -4.36
CA ILE A 345 17.12 4.14 -4.75
C ILE A 345 17.84 2.88 -5.26
N ILE A 346 18.96 3.02 -5.97
CA ILE A 346 19.79 1.89 -6.43
C ILE A 346 20.34 1.14 -5.23
N LYS A 347 20.94 1.82 -4.25
CA LYS A 347 21.48 1.21 -3.02
C LYS A 347 20.40 0.50 -2.23
N LYS A 348 19.22 1.13 -2.10
CA LYS A 348 18.05 0.55 -1.41
C LYS A 348 17.54 -0.70 -2.13
N SER A 349 17.43 -0.67 -3.44
CA SER A 349 16.98 -1.78 -4.29
C SER A 349 17.98 -2.93 -4.34
N ASN A 350 19.27 -2.63 -4.42
CA ASN A 350 20.33 -3.65 -4.43
C ASN A 350 20.38 -4.47 -3.15
N ARG A 351 20.14 -3.86 -1.98
CA ARG A 351 20.01 -4.58 -0.70
C ARG A 351 18.87 -5.60 -0.74
N ARG A 352 17.77 -5.26 -1.42
CA ARG A 352 16.58 -6.11 -1.54
C ARG A 352 16.75 -7.29 -2.50
N LEU A 353 17.75 -7.28 -3.39
CA LEU A 353 18.07 -8.43 -4.26
C LEU A 353 18.40 -9.70 -3.46
N TYR A 354 18.87 -9.57 -2.21
CA TYR A 354 19.12 -10.72 -1.36
C TYR A 354 17.87 -11.56 -1.11
N ALA A 355 16.70 -10.92 -0.98
CA ALA A 355 15.43 -11.62 -0.84
C ALA A 355 15.14 -12.50 -2.07
N LEU A 356 15.37 -11.99 -3.28
CA LEU A 356 15.19 -12.77 -4.51
C LEU A 356 16.14 -13.97 -4.56
N ARG A 357 17.42 -13.79 -4.17
CA ARG A 357 18.38 -14.90 -4.10
C ARG A 357 17.95 -15.97 -3.10
N LYS A 358 17.39 -15.57 -1.96
CA LYS A 358 16.90 -16.51 -0.94
C LYS A 358 15.70 -17.29 -1.44
N LEU A 359 14.75 -16.64 -2.10
CA LEU A 359 13.60 -17.30 -2.71
C LEU A 359 14.04 -18.27 -3.81
N LYS A 360 14.97 -17.85 -4.67
CA LYS A 360 15.53 -18.71 -5.73
C LYS A 360 16.20 -19.96 -5.17
N ARG A 361 17.01 -19.82 -4.10
CA ARG A 361 17.64 -20.95 -3.40
C ARG A 361 16.64 -21.85 -2.67
N SER A 362 15.46 -21.33 -2.37
CA SER A 362 14.36 -22.10 -1.76
C SER A 362 13.43 -22.68 -2.84
N GLU A 363 13.88 -22.71 -4.10
CA GLU A 363 13.16 -23.31 -5.23
C GLU A 363 11.76 -22.73 -5.48
N VAL A 364 11.55 -21.47 -5.09
CA VAL A 364 10.29 -20.75 -5.37
C VAL A 364 10.14 -20.53 -6.87
N ALA A 365 8.91 -20.68 -7.37
CA ALA A 365 8.61 -20.52 -8.79
C ALA A 365 9.03 -19.13 -9.32
N PRO A 366 9.61 -19.02 -10.53
CA PRO A 366 10.05 -17.74 -11.09
C PRO A 366 8.97 -16.65 -11.11
N THR A 367 7.71 -17.03 -11.36
CA THR A 367 6.54 -16.14 -11.35
C THR A 367 6.32 -15.49 -9.98
N ASP A 368 6.45 -16.26 -8.90
CA ASP A 368 6.29 -15.74 -7.53
C ASP A 368 7.46 -14.84 -7.14
N ILE A 369 8.68 -15.20 -7.54
CA ILE A 369 9.86 -14.34 -7.33
C ILE A 369 9.71 -13.02 -8.11
N LEU A 370 9.14 -13.07 -9.32
CA LEU A 370 8.82 -11.88 -10.11
C LEU A 370 7.80 -10.99 -9.40
N CYS A 371 6.75 -11.56 -8.78
CA CYS A 371 5.81 -10.79 -7.96
C CYS A 371 6.52 -10.09 -6.82
N VAL A 372 7.44 -10.77 -6.12
CA VAL A 372 8.25 -10.17 -5.06
C VAL A 372 9.15 -9.05 -5.61
N TYR A 373 9.82 -9.27 -6.74
CA TYR A 373 10.60 -8.22 -7.42
C TYR A 373 9.75 -6.98 -7.69
N CYS A 374 8.57 -7.16 -8.28
CA CYS A 374 7.65 -6.06 -8.58
C CYS A 374 7.24 -5.31 -7.31
N ALA A 375 6.92 -6.04 -6.25
CA ALA A 375 6.40 -5.50 -5.00
C ALA A 375 7.44 -4.73 -4.18
N ILE A 376 8.69 -5.22 -4.09
CA ILE A 376 9.69 -4.65 -3.17
C ILE A 376 10.89 -4.00 -3.86
N ILE A 377 11.17 -4.29 -5.12
CA ILE A 377 12.30 -3.67 -5.84
C ILE A 377 11.79 -2.68 -6.87
N ARG A 378 10.96 -3.13 -7.82
CA ARG A 378 10.45 -2.27 -8.89
C ARG A 378 9.65 -1.10 -8.33
N SER A 379 8.80 -1.33 -7.33
CA SER A 379 8.05 -0.26 -6.63
C SER A 379 8.93 0.86 -6.05
N VAL A 380 10.17 0.57 -5.65
CA VAL A 380 11.13 1.58 -5.17
C VAL A 380 11.76 2.35 -6.32
N LEU A 381 12.06 1.65 -7.42
CA LEU A 381 12.66 2.28 -8.59
C LEU A 381 11.65 3.20 -9.29
N GLU A 382 10.39 2.78 -9.38
CA GLU A 382 9.32 3.51 -10.08
C GLU A 382 8.67 4.64 -9.28
N TYR A 383 8.92 4.69 -7.96
CA TYR A 383 8.35 5.71 -7.10
C TYR A 383 8.76 7.11 -7.59
N SER A 384 7.77 7.97 -7.86
CA SER A 384 7.96 9.36 -8.32
C SER A 384 8.68 9.53 -9.65
N PHE A 385 8.60 8.56 -10.57
CA PHE A 385 9.15 8.66 -11.93
C PHE A 385 8.82 9.97 -12.67
N VAL A 386 7.63 10.52 -12.47
CA VAL A 386 7.20 11.79 -13.07
C VAL A 386 8.13 12.95 -12.69
N VAL A 387 8.72 12.91 -11.49
CA VAL A 387 9.57 13.99 -10.96
C VAL A 387 10.96 13.99 -11.58
N PHE A 388 11.56 12.81 -11.76
CA PHE A 388 12.92 12.65 -12.28
C PHE A 388 12.95 11.93 -13.64
N ALA A 389 11.95 12.17 -14.48
CA ALA A 389 11.80 11.49 -15.77
C ALA A 389 12.99 11.71 -16.71
N ASN A 390 13.48 12.95 -16.75
CA ASN A 390 14.57 13.39 -17.62
C ASN A 390 15.94 13.06 -16.99
N LEU A 391 16.33 11.79 -17.04
CA LEU A 391 17.64 11.34 -16.56
C LEU A 391 18.68 11.38 -17.68
N PRO A 392 19.92 11.81 -17.36
CA PRO A 392 21.10 11.45 -18.16
C PRO A 392 21.16 9.95 -18.43
N GLN A 393 21.63 9.57 -19.63
CA GLN A 393 21.64 8.17 -20.08
C GLN A 393 22.34 7.24 -19.08
N ASN A 394 23.48 7.66 -18.54
CA ASN A 394 24.21 6.88 -17.53
C ASN A 394 23.35 6.59 -16.29
N LEU A 395 22.62 7.57 -15.75
CA LEU A 395 21.74 7.33 -14.59
C LEU A 395 20.56 6.43 -14.97
N SER A 396 20.03 6.55 -16.18
CA SER A 396 18.99 5.66 -16.68
C SER A 396 19.49 4.21 -16.77
N ASP A 397 20.68 4.01 -17.33
CA ASP A 397 21.32 2.69 -17.43
C ASP A 397 21.63 2.10 -16.06
N ASP A 398 22.03 2.93 -15.10
CA ASP A 398 22.28 2.53 -13.72
C ASP A 398 21.03 1.95 -13.04
N LEU A 399 19.86 2.54 -13.28
CA LEU A 399 18.58 2.00 -12.82
C LEU A 399 18.24 0.70 -13.55
N GLU A 400 18.42 0.66 -14.87
CA GLU A 400 18.17 -0.52 -15.70
C GLU A 400 19.02 -1.73 -15.25
N ARG A 401 20.27 -1.49 -14.83
CA ARG A 401 21.15 -2.53 -14.28
C ARG A 401 20.55 -3.23 -13.05
N VAL A 402 19.72 -2.55 -12.25
CA VAL A 402 19.04 -3.18 -11.12
C VAL A 402 17.98 -4.18 -11.60
N GLN A 403 17.19 -3.83 -12.63
CA GLN A 403 16.22 -4.75 -13.25
C GLN A 403 16.94 -5.94 -13.91
N LYS A 404 17.99 -5.68 -14.69
CA LYS A 404 18.84 -6.73 -15.28
C LYS A 404 19.36 -7.73 -14.25
N ARG A 405 19.88 -7.24 -13.13
CA ARG A 405 20.37 -8.09 -12.03
C ARG A 405 19.25 -8.89 -11.35
N ALA A 406 18.06 -8.30 -11.19
CA ALA A 406 16.92 -9.00 -10.63
C ALA A 406 16.45 -10.13 -11.56
N LEU A 407 16.31 -9.85 -12.86
CA LEU A 407 15.89 -10.85 -13.84
C LEU A 407 16.92 -11.96 -14.02
N ALA A 408 18.23 -11.66 -13.98
CA ALA A 408 19.28 -12.68 -14.01
C ALA A 408 19.23 -13.65 -12.81
N ILE A 409 18.67 -13.23 -11.66
CA ILE A 409 18.43 -14.12 -10.51
C ILE A 409 17.21 -15.01 -10.76
N ILE A 410 16.17 -14.46 -11.38
CA ILE A 410 14.88 -15.14 -11.60
C ILE A 410 15.02 -16.16 -12.74
N TYR A 411 15.54 -15.72 -13.88
CA TYR A 411 15.73 -16.45 -15.14
C TYR A 411 17.24 -16.56 -15.45
N PRO A 412 17.95 -17.49 -14.78
CA PRO A 412 19.38 -17.68 -15.03
C PRO A 412 19.61 -18.16 -16.47
N ASN A 413 20.76 -17.76 -17.05
CA ASN A 413 21.19 -18.11 -18.42
C ASN A 413 20.31 -17.60 -19.56
N CYS A 414 19.36 -16.69 -19.29
CA CYS A 414 18.61 -15.99 -20.32
C CYS A 414 19.28 -14.65 -20.66
N SER A 415 19.15 -14.22 -21.92
CA SER A 415 19.46 -12.84 -22.28
C SER A 415 18.50 -11.88 -21.54
N TYR A 416 18.84 -10.59 -21.48
CA TYR A 416 17.94 -9.62 -20.85
C TYR A 416 16.60 -9.54 -21.58
N ASP A 417 16.63 -9.51 -22.91
CA ASP A 417 15.43 -9.40 -23.73
C ASP A 417 14.53 -10.63 -23.62
N ASP A 418 15.12 -11.82 -23.54
CA ASP A 418 14.34 -13.05 -23.31
C ASP A 418 13.76 -13.08 -21.90
N SER A 419 14.52 -12.61 -20.91
CA SER A 419 14.02 -12.50 -19.53
C SER A 419 12.83 -11.55 -19.42
N LEU A 420 12.83 -10.45 -20.17
CA LEU A 420 11.70 -9.50 -20.24
C LEU A 420 10.46 -10.18 -20.84
N LYS A 421 10.63 -10.92 -21.95
CA LYS A 421 9.54 -11.69 -22.59
C LYS A 421 8.97 -12.75 -21.65
N LEU A 422 9.83 -13.56 -21.02
CA LEU A 422 9.42 -14.60 -20.06
C LEU A 422 8.70 -14.01 -18.84
N ALA A 423 9.15 -12.84 -18.37
CA ALA A 423 8.52 -12.13 -17.26
C ALA A 423 7.22 -11.40 -17.65
N GLY A 424 6.99 -11.12 -18.92
CA GLY A 424 5.91 -10.23 -19.36
C GLY A 424 6.06 -8.81 -18.79
N ILE A 425 7.29 -8.29 -18.69
CA ILE A 425 7.55 -6.92 -18.21
C ILE A 425 8.40 -6.13 -19.21
N GLU A 426 8.30 -4.81 -19.13
CA GLU A 426 9.04 -3.88 -19.98
C GLU A 426 10.33 -3.36 -19.30
N PRO A 427 11.31 -2.86 -20.09
CA PRO A 427 12.43 -2.04 -19.59
C PRO A 427 11.97 -0.88 -18.71
N LEU A 428 12.76 -0.49 -17.70
CA LEU A 428 12.36 0.59 -16.79
C LEU A 428 12.24 1.93 -17.51
N VAL A 429 13.06 2.17 -18.54
CA VAL A 429 12.99 3.39 -19.36
C VAL A 429 11.61 3.55 -20.01
N LEU A 430 11.08 2.50 -20.64
CA LEU A 430 9.75 2.56 -21.28
C LEU A 430 8.64 2.75 -20.25
N ARG A 431 8.78 2.13 -19.08
CA ARG A 431 7.81 2.26 -17.98
C ARG A 431 7.82 3.66 -17.37
N ARG A 432 8.99 4.29 -17.30
CA ARG A 432 9.14 5.68 -16.88
C ARG A 432 8.45 6.61 -17.87
N ASP A 433 8.69 6.44 -19.17
CA ASP A 433 8.05 7.23 -20.22
C ASP A 433 6.53 7.07 -20.22
N ALA A 434 6.05 5.82 -20.14
CA ALA A 434 4.61 5.53 -20.06
C ALA A 434 3.95 6.15 -18.82
N THR A 435 4.67 6.18 -17.69
CA THR A 435 4.18 6.82 -16.46
C THR A 435 4.08 8.34 -16.61
N CYS A 436 5.03 8.96 -17.30
CA CYS A 436 5.00 10.40 -17.58
C CYS A 436 3.88 10.77 -18.55
N LYS A 437 3.72 10.00 -19.64
CA LYS A 437 2.61 10.18 -20.60
C LYS A 437 1.27 10.09 -19.90
N ARG A 438 1.04 9.02 -19.13
CA ARG A 438 -0.19 8.85 -18.35
C ARG A 438 -0.41 10.01 -17.38
N PHE A 439 0.63 10.50 -16.71
CA PHE A 439 0.49 11.65 -15.82
C PHE A 439 0.02 12.90 -16.56
N VAL A 440 0.63 13.19 -17.73
CA VAL A 440 0.24 14.33 -18.58
C VAL A 440 -1.17 14.18 -19.12
N GLU A 441 -1.58 12.99 -19.55
CA GLU A 441 -2.92 12.72 -20.11
C GLU A 441 -4.03 12.79 -19.06
N THR A 442 -3.72 12.45 -17.80
CA THR A 442 -4.72 12.34 -16.72
C THR A 442 -4.76 13.56 -15.80
N ILE A 443 -3.87 14.53 -15.99
CA ILE A 443 -3.83 15.73 -15.15
C ILE A 443 -5.09 16.58 -15.39
N LEU A 444 -5.82 16.88 -14.30
CA LEU A 444 -7.07 17.63 -14.37
C LEU A 444 -6.83 19.14 -14.35
N PRO A 445 -7.72 19.97 -14.93
CA PRO A 445 -7.60 21.43 -14.93
C PRO A 445 -7.42 22.07 -13.55
N GLY A 446 -7.97 21.45 -12.49
CA GLY A 446 -7.81 21.92 -11.11
C GLY A 446 -6.45 21.57 -10.46
N ASN A 447 -5.57 20.84 -11.14
CA ASN A 447 -4.25 20.52 -10.63
C ASN A 447 -3.31 21.74 -10.78
N PRO A 448 -2.52 22.11 -9.74
CA PRO A 448 -1.58 23.23 -9.82
C PRO A 448 -0.55 23.12 -10.95
N LEU A 449 -0.22 21.90 -11.39
CA LEU A 449 0.72 21.66 -12.49
C LEU A 449 0.05 21.68 -13.87
N TYR A 450 -1.28 21.70 -13.94
CA TYR A 450 -2.01 21.66 -15.21
C TYR A 450 -1.60 22.78 -16.18
N PRO A 451 -1.51 24.07 -15.74
CA PRO A 451 -1.08 25.15 -16.62
C PRO A 451 0.35 24.96 -17.11
N ILE A 452 1.25 24.44 -16.28
CA ILE A 452 2.66 24.23 -16.63
C ILE A 452 2.80 23.10 -17.67
N VAL A 453 2.05 22.01 -17.49
CA VAL A 453 2.07 20.87 -18.41
C VAL A 453 1.48 21.25 -19.77
N HIS A 454 0.34 21.96 -19.79
CA HIS A 454 -0.36 22.30 -21.03
C HIS A 454 0.19 23.55 -21.74
N SER A 455 0.76 24.52 -21.01
CA SER A 455 1.43 25.67 -21.64
C SER A 455 2.70 25.27 -22.40
N ARG A 456 3.29 24.12 -22.05
CA ARG A 456 4.44 23.54 -22.74
C ARG A 456 4.05 22.59 -23.87
N SER A 457 2.76 22.33 -24.09
CA SER A 457 2.27 21.70 -25.30
C SER A 457 2.33 22.69 -26.46
N ALA A 458 3.55 23.03 -26.91
CA ALA A 458 3.69 23.71 -28.18
C ALA A 458 3.13 22.79 -29.27
N PRO A 459 2.26 23.28 -30.18
CA PRO A 459 1.86 22.48 -31.32
C PRO A 459 3.13 22.09 -32.09
N VAL A 460 3.30 20.79 -32.32
CA VAL A 460 4.41 20.21 -33.10
C VAL A 460 4.43 20.73 -34.55
N ASN A 461 3.43 21.51 -34.96
CA ASN A 461 3.39 22.21 -36.24
C ASN A 461 4.11 23.56 -36.20
N HIS A 462 5.39 23.55 -35.86
CA HIS A 462 6.33 24.37 -36.61
C HIS A 462 7.43 23.43 -37.05
N GLY A 463 7.24 22.83 -38.22
CA GLY A 463 8.39 22.46 -39.02
C GLY A 463 9.21 23.73 -39.15
N TYR A 464 10.29 23.85 -38.38
CA TYR A 464 11.35 24.74 -38.76
C TYR A 464 11.74 24.26 -40.15
N LYS A 465 11.25 24.96 -41.18
CA LYS A 465 12.02 25.11 -42.40
C LYS A 465 13.29 25.79 -41.91
N LEU A 466 14.28 24.97 -41.54
CA LEU A 466 15.67 25.39 -41.48
C LEU A 466 15.87 26.13 -42.79
N ARG A 467 15.94 27.46 -42.71
CA ARG A 467 15.97 28.30 -43.90
C ARG A 467 17.23 27.91 -44.66
N SER A 468 16.95 27.51 -45.90
CA SER A 468 17.80 27.10 -47.00
C SER A 468 18.56 25.77 -46.81
N ASP A 469 18.23 24.83 -47.70
CA ASP A 469 19.25 24.17 -48.51
C ASP A 469 20.17 25.26 -49.09
N ASN A 470 21.09 25.76 -48.29
CA ASN A 470 22.30 26.33 -48.82
C ASN A 470 23.05 25.13 -49.39
N VAL A 471 22.75 24.78 -50.64
CA VAL A 471 23.78 24.29 -51.54
C VAL A 471 24.95 25.25 -51.33
N ALA A 472 25.99 24.78 -50.63
CA ALA A 472 27.14 25.58 -50.33
C ALA A 472 27.60 26.19 -51.66
N ARG A 473 27.49 27.52 -51.80
CA ARG A 473 28.15 28.18 -52.92
C ARG A 473 29.62 27.89 -52.72
N ASN A 474 30.18 27.05 -53.58
CA ASN A 474 31.62 26.82 -53.67
C ASN A 474 32.25 28.18 -53.95
N ILE A 475 32.68 28.87 -52.90
CA ILE A 475 33.53 30.05 -53.03
C ILE A 475 34.84 29.51 -53.60
N ARG A 476 35.13 29.82 -54.87
CA ARG A 476 36.44 29.53 -55.48
C ARG A 476 37.49 30.34 -54.73
N MET A 477 38.15 29.70 -53.77
CA MET A 477 39.30 30.28 -53.09
C MET A 477 40.56 30.01 -53.91
N ARG A 478 41.40 31.04 -54.08
CA ARG A 478 42.62 30.97 -54.92
C ARG A 478 43.79 30.25 -54.25
N THR A 479 43.69 29.87 -52.97
CA THR A 479 44.74 29.15 -52.23
C THR A 479 44.15 28.19 -51.20
N ASP A 480 44.87 27.08 -50.98
CA ASP A 480 44.44 25.95 -50.13
C ASP A 480 44.83 26.11 -48.64
N ARG A 481 45.14 27.34 -48.21
CA ARG A 481 45.86 27.59 -46.95
C ARG A 481 45.01 27.36 -45.69
N PHE A 482 43.68 27.31 -45.80
CA PHE A 482 42.76 27.30 -44.65
C PHE A 482 41.70 26.19 -44.65
N GLN A 483 41.81 25.16 -45.51
CA GLN A 483 40.82 24.06 -45.52
C GLN A 483 40.79 23.19 -44.26
N LYS A 484 41.75 23.32 -43.33
CA LYS A 484 41.87 22.47 -42.13
C LYS A 484 41.64 23.17 -40.78
N PHE A 485 41.10 24.39 -40.76
CA PHE A 485 40.79 25.05 -39.49
C PHE A 485 39.28 25.04 -39.21
N VAL A 486 38.90 24.35 -38.13
CA VAL A 486 37.60 24.51 -37.47
C VAL A 486 37.71 25.68 -36.50
N THR A 487 36.95 26.75 -36.72
CA THR A 487 36.82 27.83 -35.74
C THR A 487 35.75 27.45 -34.73
N VAL A 488 36.13 27.18 -33.48
CA VAL A 488 35.19 27.02 -32.37
C VAL A 488 34.91 28.41 -31.79
N LYS A 489 33.67 28.89 -31.95
CA LYS A 489 33.21 30.12 -31.30
C LYS A 489 32.83 29.78 -29.87
N TYR A 490 33.66 30.17 -28.90
CA TYR A 490 33.24 30.22 -27.50
C TYR A 490 32.24 31.39 -27.36
N ALA A 491 31.04 31.09 -26.89
CA ALA A 491 30.13 32.10 -26.40
C ALA A 491 30.64 32.50 -25.00
N THR A 492 31.16 33.73 -24.90
CA THR A 492 31.53 34.39 -23.64
C THR A 492 30.32 34.73 -22.80
#